data_AF-A0AAJ2DQR1-F1
#
_entry.id   AF-A0AAJ2DQR1-F1
#
_cell.length_a   1.000
_cell.length_b   1.000
_cell.length_c   1.000
_cell.angle_alpha   90.00
_cell.angle_beta   90.00
_cell.angle_gamma   90.00
#
_symmetry.space_group_name_H-M   'P 1'
#
loop_
_entity.id
_entity.type
_entity.pdbx_description
1 polymer ?
#
loop_
_entity_poly.entity_id
_entity_poly.type
_entity_poly.pdbx_seq_one_letter_code
_entity_poly.pdbx_strand_id
1 'polypeptide(L)'
;MQTKKFLLSFGLISTLTLGTLNTTYAQEQTNNSEKIEYQKKKQMAEDTKYDNFTLGQAEQMLFDYFKRHNLSYEIGTSELRKYLFEQLMYKNDTELKKEPNYELILDYAASYLNESEGFELQQINKQQISNYSSIDSQKINSSKFNMNHVKNKKIKQIKEENKVTDKQINKSLTTPKYVIPSEGGFSVNTAVSYAKRNAYTKENDKYGYYNGDGDCTNFVSQVIEAGGKSINRPYHVNANTPNIWDTTSYWYNGIWITHPNGPKFRKATTSWIRVSHFYEYWSQRVRTFETYSPMTIGRGSKTGDVIQYKRSRTGQMWHTTFVTGKASDGETYITQHSDPKLNQPIVLPNDSSYYILKFSEL
;
A
#
# COMPACT_ATOMS: atom_id res chain seq x y z
N MET A 1 30.08 -59.50 63.81
CA MET A 1 29.44 -60.39 62.82
C MET A 1 28.10 -59.80 62.44
N GLN A 2 28.01 -59.10 61.31
CA GLN A 2 26.82 -59.01 60.43
C GLN A 2 27.14 -58.05 59.28
N THR A 3 27.09 -58.59 58.08
CA THR A 3 27.41 -57.95 56.81
C THR A 3 26.20 -57.22 56.23
N LYS A 4 26.49 -56.05 55.66
CA LYS A 4 25.60 -55.09 55.02
C LYS A 4 24.78 -55.70 53.87
N LYS A 5 23.55 -55.20 53.69
CA LYS A 5 22.90 -55.07 52.37
C LYS A 5 22.44 -53.64 52.18
N PHE A 6 22.91 -53.07 51.07
CA PHE A 6 22.64 -51.73 50.57
C PHE A 6 21.48 -51.84 49.57
N LEU A 7 20.45 -51.01 49.67
CA LEU A 7 19.41 -50.86 48.65
C LEU A 7 19.30 -49.36 48.31
N LEU A 8 19.78 -49.01 47.11
CA LEU A 8 19.59 -47.72 46.47
C LEU A 8 18.12 -47.59 46.02
N SER A 9 17.44 -46.54 46.47
CA SER A 9 16.21 -46.06 45.87
C SER A 9 16.53 -44.96 44.86
N PHE A 10 16.44 -45.27 43.55
CA PHE A 10 16.37 -44.26 42.50
C PHE A 10 14.92 -43.78 42.38
N GLY A 11 14.64 -42.57 42.87
CA GLY A 11 13.41 -41.85 42.55
C GLY A 11 13.51 -41.28 41.13
N LEU A 12 12.74 -41.83 40.21
CA LEU A 12 12.59 -41.28 38.86
C LEU A 12 11.58 -40.13 38.94
N ILE A 13 12.10 -38.91 38.82
CA ILE A 13 11.32 -37.68 38.60
C ILE A 13 10.74 -37.77 37.18
N SER A 14 9.46 -38.12 37.06
CA SER A 14 8.69 -37.97 35.83
C SER A 14 8.07 -36.57 35.77
N THR A 15 8.88 -35.58 35.44
CA THR A 15 8.38 -34.26 34.99
C THR A 15 9.22 -33.78 33.82
N LEU A 16 8.55 -33.31 32.78
CA LEU A 16 9.05 -32.62 31.57
C LEU A 16 9.39 -33.49 30.34
N THR A 17 8.37 -33.85 29.55
CA THR A 17 8.51 -34.05 28.08
C THR A 17 7.30 -33.62 27.25
N LEU A 18 6.16 -33.26 27.85
CA LEU A 18 4.95 -32.87 27.11
C LEU A 18 4.98 -31.45 26.53
N GLY A 19 5.84 -30.56 27.05
CA GLY A 19 5.93 -29.16 26.60
C GLY A 19 6.65 -28.98 25.25
N THR A 20 7.68 -29.77 24.97
CA THR A 20 8.56 -29.58 23.79
C THR A 20 8.02 -30.23 22.52
N LEU A 21 7.22 -31.30 22.65
CA LEU A 21 6.61 -31.99 21.51
C LEU A 21 5.45 -31.18 20.91
N ASN A 22 4.62 -30.56 21.75
CA ASN A 22 3.52 -29.71 21.31
C ASN A 22 4.01 -28.44 20.62
N THR A 23 5.11 -27.84 21.07
CA THR A 23 5.71 -26.66 20.42
C THR A 23 6.31 -27.00 19.06
N THR A 24 6.96 -28.16 18.94
CA THR A 24 7.59 -28.60 17.68
C THR A 24 6.54 -28.90 16.61
N TYR A 25 5.48 -29.62 16.98
CA TYR A 25 4.38 -29.93 16.07
C TYR A 25 3.60 -28.68 15.62
N ALA A 26 3.31 -27.75 16.55
CA ALA A 26 2.66 -26.49 16.22
C ALA A 26 3.53 -25.61 15.28
N GLN A 27 4.86 -25.60 15.51
CA GLN A 27 5.80 -24.87 14.67
C GLN A 27 5.91 -25.50 13.26
N GLU A 28 5.90 -26.83 13.16
CA GLU A 28 5.91 -27.54 11.88
C GLU A 28 4.61 -27.35 11.08
N GLN A 29 3.44 -27.42 11.73
CA GLN A 29 2.16 -27.11 11.10
C GLN A 29 2.10 -25.66 10.60
N THR A 30 2.61 -24.72 11.40
CA THR A 30 2.67 -23.29 11.02
C THR A 30 3.54 -23.09 9.78
N ASN A 31 4.76 -23.67 9.77
CA ASN A 31 5.67 -23.60 8.62
C ASN A 31 5.08 -24.24 7.35
N ASN A 32 4.35 -25.35 7.49
CA ASN A 32 3.70 -26.02 6.36
C ASN A 32 2.53 -25.20 5.79
N SER A 33 1.69 -24.62 6.66
CA SER A 33 0.57 -23.77 6.23
C SER A 33 1.07 -22.53 5.48
N GLU A 34 2.16 -21.92 5.95
CA GLU A 34 2.77 -20.77 5.33
C GLU A 34 3.42 -21.10 3.98
N LYS A 35 4.11 -22.25 3.88
CA LYS A 35 4.66 -22.71 2.60
C LYS A 35 3.55 -22.90 1.58
N ILE A 36 2.40 -23.46 1.97
CA ILE A 36 1.23 -23.61 1.09
C ILE A 36 0.71 -22.24 0.65
N GLU A 37 0.58 -21.28 1.56
CA GLU A 37 0.10 -19.93 1.24
C GLU A 37 1.05 -19.19 0.28
N TYR A 38 2.36 -19.26 0.54
CA TYR A 38 3.39 -18.72 -0.33
C TYR A 38 3.30 -19.31 -1.75
N GLN A 39 3.18 -20.65 -1.87
CA GLN A 39 3.09 -21.29 -3.17
C GLN A 39 1.80 -20.90 -3.90
N LYS A 40 0.66 -20.81 -3.20
CA LYS A 40 -0.60 -20.33 -3.79
C LYS A 40 -0.47 -18.92 -4.36
N LYS A 41 0.09 -17.99 -3.57
CA LYS A 41 0.30 -16.59 -3.98
C LYS A 41 1.25 -16.49 -5.18
N LYS A 42 2.32 -17.27 -5.19
CA LYS A 42 3.25 -17.35 -6.32
C LYS A 42 2.59 -17.91 -7.57
N GLN A 43 1.81 -18.98 -7.42
CA GLN A 43 1.03 -19.56 -8.53
C GLN A 43 0.04 -18.54 -9.10
N MET A 44 -0.61 -17.72 -8.26
CA MET A 44 -1.46 -16.62 -8.75
C MET A 44 -0.69 -15.58 -9.57
N ALA A 45 0.56 -15.28 -9.21
CA ALA A 45 1.41 -14.38 -10.00
C ALA A 45 1.81 -14.96 -11.36
N GLU A 46 1.77 -16.28 -11.51
CA GLU A 46 2.09 -17.00 -12.74
C GLU A 46 0.84 -17.35 -13.56
N ASP A 47 -0.35 -17.34 -12.94
CA ASP A 47 -1.65 -17.61 -13.56
C ASP A 47 -1.92 -16.71 -14.78
N THR A 48 -2.36 -17.35 -15.86
CA THR A 48 -2.68 -16.74 -17.16
C THR A 48 -4.16 -16.87 -17.52
N LYS A 49 -5.01 -17.48 -16.68
CA LYS A 49 -6.44 -17.71 -16.93
C LYS A 49 -7.16 -16.45 -17.41
N TYR A 50 -6.81 -15.29 -16.84
CA TYR A 50 -7.47 -14.02 -17.12
C TYR A 50 -6.68 -13.08 -18.04
N ASP A 51 -5.54 -13.51 -18.59
CA ASP A 51 -4.60 -12.66 -19.34
C ASP A 51 -5.25 -11.91 -20.51
N ASN A 52 -6.23 -12.53 -21.16
CA ASN A 52 -6.91 -11.97 -22.33
C ASN A 52 -8.11 -11.07 -21.99
N PHE A 53 -8.56 -11.05 -20.74
CA PHE A 53 -9.64 -10.18 -20.31
C PHE A 53 -9.14 -8.73 -20.22
N THR A 54 -10.02 -7.78 -20.52
CA THR A 54 -9.76 -6.35 -20.35
C THR A 54 -10.29 -5.85 -19.01
N LEU A 55 -9.74 -4.72 -18.54
CA LEU A 55 -10.31 -4.03 -17.37
C LEU A 55 -11.78 -3.65 -17.58
N GLY A 56 -12.17 -3.29 -18.81
CA GLY A 56 -13.57 -3.00 -19.14
C GLY A 56 -14.50 -4.19 -18.99
N GLN A 57 -14.03 -5.40 -19.29
CA GLN A 57 -14.81 -6.61 -19.05
C GLN A 57 -14.94 -6.90 -17.56
N ALA A 58 -13.86 -6.72 -16.79
CA ALA A 58 -13.87 -6.88 -15.34
C ALA A 58 -14.80 -5.86 -14.65
N GLU A 59 -14.77 -4.59 -15.09
CA GLU A 59 -15.71 -3.54 -14.68
C GLU A 59 -17.15 -3.96 -14.95
N GLN A 60 -17.45 -4.39 -16.17
CA GLN A 60 -18.80 -4.82 -16.55
C GLN A 60 -19.30 -5.95 -15.65
N MET A 61 -18.46 -6.95 -15.35
CA MET A 61 -18.83 -8.05 -14.45
C MET A 61 -19.21 -7.56 -13.04
N LEU A 62 -18.46 -6.59 -12.50
CA LEU A 62 -18.75 -6.00 -11.20
C LEU A 62 -20.07 -5.21 -11.22
N PHE A 63 -20.29 -4.38 -12.24
CA PHE A 63 -21.51 -3.58 -12.31
C PHE A 63 -22.75 -4.41 -12.68
N ASP A 64 -22.60 -5.50 -13.44
CA ASP A 64 -23.66 -6.48 -13.64
C ASP A 64 -24.02 -7.20 -12.33
N TYR A 65 -23.02 -7.52 -11.51
CA TYR A 65 -23.24 -8.02 -10.16
C TYR A 65 -24.02 -7.00 -9.31
N PHE A 66 -23.58 -5.75 -9.26
CA PHE A 66 -24.30 -4.69 -8.52
C PHE A 66 -25.76 -4.56 -8.96
N LYS A 67 -26.01 -4.58 -10.27
CA LYS A 67 -27.37 -4.52 -10.82
C LYS A 67 -28.22 -5.72 -10.39
N ARG A 68 -27.69 -6.94 -10.44
CA ARG A 68 -28.41 -8.17 -10.02
C ARG A 68 -28.73 -8.18 -8.53
N HIS A 69 -27.89 -7.55 -7.72
CA HIS A 69 -28.02 -7.51 -6.27
C HIS A 69 -28.61 -6.19 -5.73
N ASN A 70 -29.13 -5.32 -6.61
CA ASN A 70 -29.72 -4.04 -6.27
C ASN A 70 -28.79 -3.13 -5.44
N LEU A 71 -27.50 -3.14 -5.78
CA LEU A 71 -26.46 -2.27 -5.21
C LEU A 71 -26.25 -1.07 -6.13
N SER A 72 -26.24 0.14 -5.58
CA SER A 72 -26.20 1.40 -6.32
C SER A 72 -24.86 2.14 -6.17
N TYR A 73 -23.76 1.47 -6.48
CA TYR A 73 -22.44 2.10 -6.51
C TYR A 73 -22.18 2.79 -7.85
N GLU A 74 -21.50 3.93 -7.83
CA GLU A 74 -21.13 4.66 -9.04
C GLU A 74 -19.62 4.86 -9.16
N ILE A 75 -19.12 4.82 -10.40
CA ILE A 75 -17.72 5.12 -10.71
C ILE A 75 -17.37 6.53 -10.25
N GLY A 76 -16.24 6.66 -9.55
CA GLY A 76 -15.74 7.94 -9.02
C GLY A 76 -16.26 8.33 -7.66
N THR A 77 -17.12 7.50 -7.04
CA THR A 77 -17.63 7.78 -5.70
C THR A 77 -16.73 7.21 -4.61
N SER A 78 -16.75 7.85 -3.45
CA SER A 78 -16.03 7.38 -2.26
C SER A 78 -16.57 6.02 -1.77
N GLU A 79 -17.85 5.77 -2.00
CA GLU A 79 -18.61 4.58 -1.65
C GLU A 79 -18.13 3.37 -2.45
N LEU A 80 -18.00 3.50 -3.77
CA LEU A 80 -17.42 2.44 -4.61
C LEU A 80 -15.96 2.21 -4.23
N ARG A 81 -15.20 3.29 -4.01
CA ARG A 81 -13.78 3.20 -3.64
C ARG A 81 -13.61 2.41 -2.34
N LYS A 82 -14.40 2.74 -1.31
CA LYS A 82 -14.42 2.04 -0.03
C LYS A 82 -14.83 0.57 -0.20
N TYR A 83 -15.88 0.30 -0.97
CA TYR A 83 -16.33 -1.05 -1.27
C TYR A 83 -15.19 -1.88 -1.89
N LEU A 84 -14.50 -1.36 -2.91
CA LEU A 84 -13.41 -2.04 -3.58
C LEU A 84 -12.19 -2.26 -2.65
N PHE A 85 -11.87 -1.29 -1.81
CA PHE A 85 -10.84 -1.43 -0.77
C PHE A 85 -11.19 -2.54 0.22
N GLU A 86 -12.43 -2.58 0.73
CA GLU A 86 -12.90 -3.62 1.64
C GLU A 86 -12.91 -5.00 0.97
N GLN A 87 -13.20 -5.10 -0.33
CA GLN A 87 -13.09 -6.37 -1.05
C GLN A 87 -11.64 -6.86 -1.15
N LEU A 88 -10.69 -5.97 -1.45
CA LEU A 88 -9.27 -6.31 -1.50
C LEU A 88 -8.72 -6.69 -0.12
N MET A 89 -9.11 -5.95 0.92
CA MET A 89 -8.56 -6.13 2.27
C MET A 89 -9.22 -7.28 3.04
N TYR A 90 -10.54 -7.44 2.91
CA TYR A 90 -11.35 -8.29 3.79
C TYR A 90 -12.22 -9.30 3.07
N LYS A 91 -12.41 -9.17 1.75
CA LYS A 91 -13.38 -9.96 0.98
C LYS A 91 -14.78 -9.89 1.61
N ASN A 92 -15.17 -8.66 1.98
CA ASN A 92 -16.32 -8.38 2.84
C ASN A 92 -17.65 -8.82 2.22
N ASP A 93 -17.78 -8.78 0.90
CA ASP A 93 -18.98 -9.26 0.20
C ASP A 93 -18.84 -10.75 -0.12
N THR A 94 -19.47 -11.56 0.74
CA THR A 94 -19.43 -13.02 0.62
C THR A 94 -20.21 -13.55 -0.56
N GLU A 95 -21.16 -12.80 -1.12
CA GLU A 95 -21.90 -13.19 -2.31
C GLU A 95 -21.09 -12.89 -3.58
N LEU A 96 -20.47 -11.71 -3.66
CA LEU A 96 -19.54 -11.37 -4.74
C LEU A 96 -18.40 -12.39 -4.81
N LYS A 97 -17.90 -12.87 -3.67
CA LYS A 97 -16.86 -13.91 -3.59
C LYS A 97 -17.24 -15.22 -4.30
N LYS A 98 -18.53 -15.51 -4.47
CA LYS A 98 -19.03 -16.71 -5.18
C LYS A 98 -19.06 -16.53 -6.70
N GLU A 99 -18.87 -15.31 -7.21
CA GLU A 99 -18.85 -15.07 -8.64
C GLU A 99 -17.70 -15.83 -9.34
N PRO A 100 -17.95 -16.51 -10.48
CA PRO A 100 -16.93 -17.31 -11.17
C PRO A 100 -15.66 -16.53 -11.54
N ASN A 101 -15.80 -15.22 -11.72
CA ASN A 101 -14.72 -14.30 -12.10
C ASN A 101 -14.36 -13.33 -10.96
N TYR A 102 -14.64 -13.67 -9.70
CA TYR A 102 -14.33 -12.83 -8.54
C TYR A 102 -12.87 -12.32 -8.53
N GLU A 103 -11.95 -13.21 -8.87
CA GLU A 103 -10.52 -12.90 -8.91
C GLU A 103 -10.15 -11.82 -9.94
N LEU A 104 -10.89 -11.74 -11.06
CA LEU A 104 -10.75 -10.70 -12.09
C LEU A 104 -11.36 -9.38 -11.63
N ILE A 105 -12.44 -9.43 -10.84
CA ILE A 105 -13.03 -8.25 -10.19
C ILE A 105 -12.04 -7.64 -9.18
N LEU A 106 -11.29 -8.47 -8.45
CA LEU A 106 -10.23 -7.97 -7.57
C LEU A 106 -9.05 -7.36 -8.34
N ASP A 107 -8.74 -7.87 -9.54
CA ASP A 107 -7.73 -7.23 -10.41
C ASP A 107 -8.20 -5.84 -10.86
N TYR A 108 -9.48 -5.72 -11.22
CA TYR A 108 -10.10 -4.41 -11.49
C TYR A 108 -10.07 -3.50 -10.27
N ALA A 109 -10.42 -4.00 -9.08
CA ALA A 109 -10.42 -3.23 -7.84
C ALA A 109 -9.05 -2.59 -7.58
N ALA A 110 -7.96 -3.37 -7.69
CA ALA A 110 -6.60 -2.86 -7.50
C ALA A 110 -6.23 -1.78 -8.53
N SER A 111 -6.60 -1.97 -9.80
CA SER A 111 -6.39 -0.96 -10.84
C SER A 111 -7.25 0.29 -10.61
N TYR A 112 -8.52 0.14 -10.23
CA TYR A 112 -9.40 1.25 -9.90
C TYR A 112 -8.81 2.10 -8.78
N LEU A 113 -8.36 1.49 -7.69
CA LEU A 113 -7.75 2.24 -6.57
C LEU A 113 -6.53 3.04 -7.02
N ASN A 114 -5.61 2.40 -7.76
CA ASN A 114 -4.40 3.05 -8.30
C ASN A 114 -4.69 4.19 -9.31
N GLU A 115 -5.72 4.05 -10.14
CA GLU A 115 -6.12 5.08 -11.10
C GLU A 115 -6.93 6.20 -10.44
N SER A 116 -7.79 5.87 -9.47
CA SER A 116 -8.63 6.84 -8.75
C SER A 116 -7.79 7.81 -7.93
N GLU A 117 -6.70 7.32 -7.30
CA GLU A 117 -5.69 8.18 -6.69
C GLU A 117 -5.13 9.17 -7.72
N GLY A 118 -4.75 8.70 -8.92
CA GLY A 118 -4.26 9.57 -9.99
C GLY A 118 -5.26 10.64 -10.45
N PHE A 119 -6.56 10.33 -10.41
CA PHE A 119 -7.60 11.21 -10.91
C PHE A 119 -8.04 12.28 -9.92
N GLU A 120 -8.23 11.95 -8.64
CA GLU A 120 -8.56 12.94 -7.60
C GLU A 120 -7.52 14.08 -7.60
N LEU A 121 -6.26 13.72 -7.86
CA LEU A 121 -5.14 14.62 -8.02
C LEU A 121 -5.27 15.57 -9.24
N GLN A 122 -5.71 15.05 -10.39
CA GLN A 122 -5.95 15.86 -11.58
C GLN A 122 -7.15 16.80 -11.41
N GLN A 123 -8.15 16.43 -10.60
CA GLN A 123 -9.30 17.29 -10.36
C GLN A 123 -9.01 18.44 -9.40
N ILE A 124 -8.17 18.22 -8.39
CA ILE A 124 -7.65 19.30 -7.55
C ILE A 124 -6.92 20.35 -8.41
N ASN A 125 -6.19 19.92 -9.45
CA ASN A 125 -5.57 20.85 -10.41
C ASN A 125 -6.60 21.71 -11.17
N LYS A 126 -7.71 21.12 -11.64
CA LYS A 126 -8.70 21.80 -12.49
C LYS A 126 -9.67 22.71 -11.71
N GLN A 127 -10.20 22.24 -10.59
CA GLN A 127 -11.18 22.97 -9.78
C GLN A 127 -10.61 24.25 -9.15
N GLN A 128 -9.29 24.25 -8.89
CA GLN A 128 -8.60 25.42 -8.33
C GLN A 128 -8.27 26.49 -9.40
N ILE A 129 -8.12 26.10 -10.68
CA ILE A 129 -7.93 27.03 -11.80
C ILE A 129 -9.27 27.69 -12.21
N SER A 130 -10.37 26.93 -12.16
CA SER A 130 -11.70 27.38 -12.64
C SER A 130 -12.36 28.46 -11.80
N ASN A 131 -12.13 28.49 -10.48
CA ASN A 131 -12.77 29.46 -9.59
C ASN A 131 -12.26 30.91 -9.80
N TYR A 132 -11.36 31.14 -10.77
CA TYR A 132 -10.69 32.43 -10.92
C TYR A 132 -10.54 32.94 -12.37
N SER A 133 -10.80 32.12 -13.39
CA SER A 133 -11.02 32.63 -14.74
C SER A 133 -12.48 33.10 -14.85
N SER A 134 -12.74 34.35 -15.22
CA SER A 134 -14.07 34.88 -15.62
C SER A 134 -14.64 34.24 -16.89
N ILE A 135 -14.17 33.05 -17.25
CA ILE A 135 -14.70 32.21 -18.31
C ILE A 135 -15.88 31.46 -17.70
N ASP A 136 -17.07 31.95 -18.04
CA ASP A 136 -18.37 31.30 -18.00
C ASP A 136 -18.41 29.99 -17.18
N SER A 137 -18.80 30.14 -15.92
CA SER A 137 -18.99 29.07 -14.91
C SER A 137 -20.00 27.98 -15.32
N GLN A 138 -20.49 27.98 -16.56
CA GLN A 138 -21.48 27.03 -17.08
C GLN A 138 -20.93 25.91 -17.97
N LYS A 139 -19.61 25.79 -18.21
CA LYS A 139 -19.11 24.72 -19.10
C LYS A 139 -17.78 24.06 -18.75
N ILE A 140 -17.46 23.92 -17.47
CA ILE A 140 -16.44 22.95 -17.07
C ILE A 140 -17.16 21.64 -16.80
N ASN A 141 -17.09 20.74 -17.78
CA ASN A 141 -17.26 19.31 -17.52
C ASN A 141 -16.20 18.97 -16.45
N SER A 142 -16.58 18.95 -15.18
CA SER A 142 -15.86 18.15 -14.20
C SER A 142 -15.93 16.75 -14.78
N SER A 143 -14.86 16.31 -15.47
CA SER A 143 -14.82 14.96 -15.97
C SER A 143 -15.16 14.07 -14.77
N LYS A 144 -16.19 13.24 -14.85
CA LYS A 144 -16.40 12.26 -13.78
C LYS A 144 -15.23 11.30 -13.87
N PHE A 145 -14.66 10.87 -12.73
CA PHE A 145 -13.65 9.80 -12.76
C PHE A 145 -14.22 8.65 -13.56
N ASN A 146 -13.39 8.08 -14.42
CA ASN A 146 -13.73 6.89 -15.16
C ASN A 146 -12.47 6.14 -15.56
N MET A 147 -12.63 4.88 -15.92
CA MET A 147 -11.55 3.99 -16.32
C MET A 147 -11.40 3.90 -17.85
N ASN A 148 -12.00 4.81 -18.62
CA ASN A 148 -12.09 4.67 -20.08
C ASN A 148 -10.71 4.62 -20.76
N HIS A 149 -9.71 5.36 -20.25
CA HIS A 149 -8.35 5.37 -20.81
C HIS A 149 -7.63 4.03 -20.67
N VAL A 150 -8.01 3.21 -19.68
CA VAL A 150 -7.45 1.87 -19.45
C VAL A 150 -8.44 0.74 -19.74
N LYS A 151 -9.66 1.04 -20.17
CA LYS A 151 -10.74 0.06 -20.37
C LYS A 151 -10.35 -1.09 -21.29
N ASN A 152 -9.59 -0.82 -22.34
CA ASN A 152 -9.16 -1.82 -23.32
C ASN A 152 -7.87 -2.54 -22.94
N LYS A 153 -7.23 -2.13 -21.84
CA LYS A 153 -5.99 -2.74 -21.36
C LYS A 153 -6.29 -4.14 -20.84
N LYS A 154 -5.56 -5.12 -21.36
CA LYS A 154 -5.64 -6.51 -20.93
C LYS A 154 -4.94 -6.72 -19.59
N ILE A 155 -5.40 -7.69 -18.81
CA ILE A 155 -4.74 -8.12 -17.57
C ILE A 155 -3.27 -8.48 -17.81
N LYS A 156 -2.97 -9.16 -18.92
CA LYS A 156 -1.58 -9.47 -19.31
C LYS A 156 -0.73 -8.22 -19.51
N GLN A 157 -1.27 -7.18 -20.14
CA GLN A 157 -0.53 -5.93 -20.36
C GLN A 157 -0.20 -5.24 -19.04
N ILE A 158 -1.15 -5.18 -18.11
CA ILE A 158 -0.92 -4.64 -16.76
C ILE A 158 0.18 -5.42 -16.04
N LYS A 159 0.10 -6.75 -16.09
CA LYS A 159 1.09 -7.66 -15.50
C LYS A 159 2.49 -7.46 -16.07
N GLU A 160 2.59 -7.30 -17.38
CA GLU A 160 3.87 -7.08 -18.07
C GLU A 160 4.45 -5.71 -17.76
N GLU A 161 3.64 -4.65 -17.77
CA GLU A 161 4.08 -3.29 -17.43
C GLU A 161 4.62 -3.21 -16.00
N ASN A 162 3.89 -3.75 -15.01
CA ASN A 162 4.36 -3.76 -13.62
C ASN A 162 5.65 -4.57 -13.47
N LYS A 163 5.80 -5.70 -14.16
CA LYS A 163 7.05 -6.48 -14.19
C LYS A 163 8.21 -5.71 -14.82
N VAL A 164 7.95 -4.90 -15.85
CA VAL A 164 8.97 -4.05 -16.49
C VAL A 164 9.42 -2.97 -15.52
N THR A 165 8.49 -2.28 -14.84
CA THR A 165 8.79 -1.28 -13.81
C THR A 165 9.66 -1.88 -12.71
N ASP A 166 9.29 -3.05 -12.16
CA ASP A 166 10.07 -3.74 -11.12
C ASP A 166 11.50 -4.06 -11.61
N LYS A 167 11.65 -4.53 -12.85
CA LYS A 167 12.98 -4.80 -13.44
C LYS A 167 13.81 -3.54 -13.64
N GLN A 168 13.20 -2.44 -14.07
CA GLN A 168 13.90 -1.17 -14.28
C GLN A 168 14.40 -0.59 -12.96
N ILE A 169 13.58 -0.63 -11.91
CA ILE A 169 13.95 -0.22 -10.55
C ILE A 169 15.10 -1.09 -10.02
N ASN A 170 14.97 -2.41 -10.11
CA ASN A 170 16.02 -3.33 -9.65
C ASN A 170 17.34 -3.15 -10.41
N LYS A 171 17.29 -2.86 -11.72
CA LYS A 171 18.48 -2.51 -12.49
C LYS A 171 19.07 -1.18 -12.02
N SER A 172 18.24 -0.18 -11.74
CA SER A 172 18.70 1.12 -11.23
C SER A 172 19.36 1.00 -9.84
N LEU A 173 18.98 0.03 -9.00
CA LEU A 173 19.66 -0.23 -7.73
C LEU A 173 21.13 -0.67 -7.91
N THR A 174 21.47 -1.32 -9.03
CA THR A 174 22.84 -1.72 -9.36
C THR A 174 23.68 -0.59 -9.95
N THR A 175 23.09 0.57 -10.23
CA THR A 175 23.78 1.75 -10.77
C THR A 175 23.52 2.95 -9.83
N PRO A 176 24.47 3.39 -9.00
CA PRO A 176 24.21 4.41 -7.99
C PRO A 176 23.82 5.73 -8.67
N LYS A 177 22.52 6.07 -8.67
CA LYS A 177 21.99 7.30 -9.27
C LYS A 177 21.79 8.43 -8.26
N TYR A 178 21.93 8.15 -6.97
CA TYR A 178 21.77 9.19 -5.95
C TYR A 178 22.54 8.80 -4.69
N VAL A 179 23.64 9.51 -4.43
CA VAL A 179 24.21 9.56 -3.08
C VAL A 179 23.21 10.35 -2.25
N ILE A 180 22.50 9.69 -1.34
CA ILE A 180 21.67 10.39 -0.36
C ILE A 180 22.64 11.30 0.42
N PRO A 181 22.47 12.63 0.41
CA PRO A 181 23.26 13.50 1.27
C PRO A 181 23.06 13.02 2.72
N SER A 182 24.14 12.97 3.50
CA SER A 182 24.10 12.52 4.91
C SER A 182 23.41 13.52 5.84
N GLU A 183 22.33 14.16 5.41
CA GLU A 183 21.60 15.16 6.17
C GLU A 183 20.31 14.57 6.73
N GLY A 184 20.35 14.25 8.03
CA GLY A 184 19.21 13.79 8.83
C GLY A 184 19.00 12.28 8.82
N GLY A 185 19.50 11.58 9.85
CA GLY A 185 19.15 10.18 10.09
C GLY A 185 17.63 10.00 10.25
N PHE A 186 17.09 8.80 9.97
CA PHE A 186 15.66 8.55 10.16
C PHE A 186 15.34 8.30 11.63
N SER A 187 14.59 9.20 12.27
CA SER A 187 14.08 8.96 13.62
C SER A 187 12.80 8.14 13.56
N VAL A 188 12.95 6.83 13.75
CA VAL A 188 11.82 5.89 13.92
C VAL A 188 10.87 6.38 15.01
N ASN A 189 11.40 6.88 16.13
CA ASN A 189 10.58 7.35 17.26
C ASN A 189 9.72 8.56 16.87
N THR A 190 10.28 9.53 16.12
CA THR A 190 9.52 10.71 15.68
C THR A 190 8.47 10.32 14.64
N ALA A 191 8.83 9.44 13.69
CA ALA A 191 7.90 8.92 12.69
C ALA A 191 6.72 8.18 13.35
N VAL A 192 6.98 7.26 14.28
CA VAL A 192 5.94 6.54 15.04
C VAL A 192 5.07 7.49 15.84
N SER A 193 5.67 8.47 16.51
CA SER A 193 4.93 9.47 17.29
C SER A 193 4.00 10.30 16.40
N TYR A 194 4.47 10.68 15.21
CA TYR A 194 3.66 11.38 14.23
C TYR A 194 2.51 10.49 13.72
N ALA A 195 2.81 9.26 13.32
CA ALA A 195 1.82 8.32 12.81
C ALA A 195 0.70 8.10 13.83
N LYS A 196 1.04 7.78 15.08
CA LYS A 196 0.06 7.50 16.13
C LYS A 196 -0.81 8.72 16.46
N ARG A 197 -0.21 9.92 16.46
CA ARG A 197 -0.94 11.17 16.74
C ARG A 197 -1.93 11.53 15.65
N ASN A 198 -1.59 11.25 14.40
CA ASN A 198 -2.37 11.69 13.25
C ASN A 198 -3.25 10.61 12.64
N ALA A 199 -3.28 9.39 13.16
CA ALA A 199 -3.98 8.23 12.59
C ALA A 199 -5.47 8.45 12.25
N TYR A 200 -6.13 9.37 12.95
CA TYR A 200 -7.54 9.72 12.75
C TYR A 200 -7.75 11.15 12.23
N THR A 201 -6.66 11.86 11.95
CA THR A 201 -6.69 13.25 11.50
C THR A 201 -6.97 13.29 10.01
N LYS A 202 -8.13 13.85 9.65
CA LYS A 202 -8.55 14.06 8.25
C LYS A 202 -8.28 15.48 7.76
N GLU A 203 -7.72 16.34 8.61
CA GLU A 203 -7.46 17.74 8.30
C GLU A 203 -5.99 18.03 8.55
N ASN A 204 -5.26 18.33 7.46
CA ASN A 204 -3.89 18.79 7.55
C ASN A 204 -3.69 19.88 6.51
N ASP A 205 -3.74 21.14 6.91
CA ASP A 205 -3.62 22.26 5.97
C ASP A 205 -2.30 22.26 5.22
N LYS A 206 -1.22 21.74 5.82
CA LYS A 206 0.08 21.66 5.15
C LYS A 206 0.04 20.72 3.96
N TYR A 207 -0.50 19.51 4.10
CA TYR A 207 -0.42 18.47 3.06
C TYR A 207 -1.74 18.16 2.35
N GLY A 208 -2.83 18.68 2.89
CA GLY A 208 -4.21 18.31 2.58
C GLY A 208 -4.56 16.89 2.94
N TYR A 209 -5.79 16.56 2.59
CA TYR A 209 -6.37 15.24 2.74
C TYR A 209 -7.00 14.82 1.42
N TYR A 210 -6.67 13.61 0.97
CA TYR A 210 -7.13 13.07 -0.29
C TYR A 210 -8.11 11.93 0.02
N ASN A 211 -9.37 12.30 0.27
CA ASN A 211 -10.54 11.46 0.51
C ASN A 211 -10.27 10.05 1.08
N GLY A 212 -10.34 9.90 2.41
CA GLY A 212 -10.59 8.62 3.08
C GLY A 212 -9.58 7.55 2.72
N ASP A 213 -10.04 6.66 1.86
CA ASP A 213 -9.30 5.48 1.45
C ASP A 213 -8.17 5.80 0.42
N GLY A 214 -8.10 7.03 -0.11
CA GLY A 214 -7.07 7.55 -1.02
C GLY A 214 -5.87 8.21 -0.36
N ASP A 215 -5.91 8.40 0.96
CA ASP A 215 -4.90 9.17 1.68
C ASP A 215 -3.70 8.32 2.15
N CYS A 216 -3.67 7.01 1.85
CA CYS A 216 -2.67 6.08 2.40
C CYS A 216 -1.23 6.57 2.17
N THR A 217 -0.88 6.89 0.94
CA THR A 217 0.48 7.30 0.58
C THR A 217 0.77 8.73 1.03
N ASN A 218 -0.22 9.64 0.98
CA ASN A 218 -0.06 10.99 1.51
C ASN A 218 0.28 10.94 3.01
N PHE A 219 -0.47 10.17 3.79
CA PHE A 219 -0.23 9.97 5.22
C PHE A 219 1.16 9.39 5.49
N VAL A 220 1.51 8.30 4.81
CA VAL A 220 2.83 7.67 5.00
C VAL A 220 3.95 8.64 4.61
N SER A 221 3.80 9.45 3.56
CA SER A 221 4.80 10.46 3.22
C SER A 221 4.96 11.51 4.33
N GLN A 222 3.87 11.96 4.97
CA GLN A 222 3.93 12.86 6.13
C GLN A 222 4.68 12.22 7.30
N VAL A 223 4.43 10.93 7.57
CA VAL A 223 5.13 10.16 8.60
C VAL A 223 6.63 10.10 8.31
N ILE A 224 7.01 9.87 7.05
CA ILE A 224 8.42 9.80 6.63
C ILE A 224 9.11 11.17 6.75
N GLU A 225 8.45 12.27 6.37
CA GLU A 225 8.99 13.63 6.56
C GLU A 225 9.14 13.96 8.05
N ALA A 226 8.14 13.64 8.87
CA ALA A 226 8.21 13.83 10.32
C ALA A 226 9.32 12.97 10.97
N GLY A 227 9.63 11.82 10.37
CA GLY A 227 10.79 10.99 10.72
C GLY A 227 12.14 11.59 10.35
N GLY A 228 12.17 12.77 9.73
CA GLY A 228 13.40 13.51 9.44
C GLY A 228 13.89 13.41 8.00
N LYS A 229 13.12 12.80 7.08
CA LYS A 229 13.50 12.81 5.66
C LYS A 229 13.06 14.10 4.99
N SER A 230 14.05 14.83 4.48
CA SER A 230 13.84 16.10 3.79
C SER A 230 13.05 15.91 2.49
N ILE A 231 12.14 16.85 2.24
CA ILE A 231 11.48 16.97 0.94
C ILE A 231 12.51 17.18 -0.18
N ASN A 232 12.30 16.54 -1.31
CA ASN A 232 13.12 16.72 -2.51
C ASN A 232 12.27 17.44 -3.56
N ARG A 233 12.65 18.67 -3.91
CA ARG A 233 11.94 19.53 -4.86
C ARG A 233 12.93 20.17 -5.83
N PRO A 234 12.50 20.59 -7.04
CA PRO A 234 13.36 21.41 -7.88
C PRO A 234 13.70 22.72 -7.18
N TYR A 235 14.78 23.37 -7.62
CA TYR A 235 15.17 24.69 -7.12
C TYR A 235 14.06 25.75 -7.35
N HIS A 236 13.32 25.63 -8.45
CA HIS A 236 12.20 26.52 -8.77
C HIS A 236 10.87 25.77 -8.83
N VAL A 237 10.04 25.97 -7.80
CA VAL A 237 8.59 25.68 -7.85
C VAL A 237 7.87 27.02 -7.93
N ASN A 238 7.05 27.23 -8.95
CA ASN A 238 6.41 28.51 -9.21
C ASN A 238 4.94 28.36 -9.64
N ALA A 239 4.31 29.47 -10.00
CA ALA A 239 2.91 29.52 -10.38
C ALA A 239 2.58 28.62 -11.60
N ASN A 240 3.54 28.42 -12.51
CA ASN A 240 3.37 27.60 -13.71
C ASN A 240 3.59 26.10 -13.45
N THR A 241 4.15 25.73 -12.29
CA THR A 241 4.23 24.32 -11.89
C THR A 241 2.81 23.80 -11.62
N PRO A 242 2.42 22.61 -12.14
CA PRO A 242 1.13 22.00 -11.80
C PRO A 242 0.93 21.90 -10.28
N ASN A 243 -0.29 22.05 -9.77
CA ASN A 243 -0.54 21.91 -8.32
C ASN A 243 -0.20 20.49 -7.85
N ILE A 244 -0.55 19.50 -8.64
CA ILE A 244 -0.03 18.14 -8.54
C ILE A 244 0.82 17.88 -9.78
N TRP A 245 2.12 17.75 -9.57
CA TRP A 245 3.06 17.41 -10.63
C TRP A 245 3.24 15.90 -10.73
N ASP A 246 2.87 15.35 -11.88
CA ASP A 246 3.09 13.95 -12.23
C ASP A 246 4.59 13.67 -12.46
N THR A 247 5.26 13.18 -11.42
CA THR A 247 6.69 12.87 -11.42
C THR A 247 7.09 11.92 -10.30
N THR A 248 8.15 11.14 -10.56
CA THR A 248 8.87 10.28 -9.60
C THR A 248 10.31 10.74 -9.38
N SER A 249 10.70 11.89 -9.91
CA SER A 249 12.07 12.46 -9.72
C SER A 249 12.18 13.34 -8.46
N TYR A 250 11.06 13.92 -8.04
CA TYR A 250 10.92 14.75 -6.85
C TYR A 250 9.96 14.09 -5.87
N TRP A 251 10.02 14.43 -4.59
CA TRP A 251 9.12 13.99 -3.53
C TRP A 251 8.87 15.15 -2.57
N TYR A 252 7.75 15.85 -2.77
CA TYR A 252 7.36 16.96 -1.91
C TYR A 252 5.84 17.18 -1.89
N ASN A 253 5.38 17.82 -0.82
CA ASN A 253 4.05 18.40 -0.68
C ASN A 253 4.14 19.62 0.27
N GLY A 254 3.08 20.42 0.34
CA GLY A 254 2.97 21.55 1.26
C GLY A 254 3.75 22.80 0.89
N ILE A 255 4.10 22.95 -0.39
CA ILE A 255 4.67 24.19 -0.91
C ILE A 255 3.51 25.10 -1.36
N TRP A 256 3.33 26.23 -0.68
CA TRP A 256 2.32 27.21 -1.04
C TRP A 256 2.91 28.28 -1.95
N ILE A 257 2.35 28.42 -3.16
CA ILE A 257 2.75 29.45 -4.12
C ILE A 257 1.60 30.44 -4.31
N THR A 258 1.86 31.72 -4.05
CA THR A 258 0.97 32.82 -4.43
C THR A 258 1.08 33.05 -5.93
N HIS A 259 -0.02 32.95 -6.68
CA HIS A 259 0.00 33.34 -8.08
C HIS A 259 0.03 34.88 -8.20
N PRO A 260 0.79 35.47 -9.15
CA PRO A 260 0.98 36.92 -9.23
C PRO A 260 -0.30 37.76 -9.18
N ASN A 261 -1.40 37.22 -9.72
CA ASN A 261 -2.71 37.85 -9.71
C ASN A 261 -3.80 36.90 -9.19
N GLY A 262 -3.49 35.95 -8.31
CA GLY A 262 -4.44 34.89 -7.93
C GLY A 262 -4.20 34.31 -6.53
N PRO A 263 -4.96 33.27 -6.14
CA PRO A 263 -4.87 32.73 -4.80
C PRO A 263 -3.57 31.93 -4.58
N LYS A 264 -3.36 31.51 -3.33
CA LYS A 264 -2.29 30.58 -2.97
C LYS A 264 -2.71 29.16 -3.32
N PHE A 265 -1.83 28.42 -3.99
CA PHE A 265 -2.04 27.01 -4.29
C PHE A 265 -0.97 26.15 -3.65
N ARG A 266 -1.38 24.99 -3.14
CA ARG A 266 -0.47 23.96 -2.67
C ARG A 266 0.11 23.21 -3.87
N LYS A 267 1.42 23.02 -3.87
CA LYS A 267 2.15 22.20 -4.84
C LYS A 267 2.59 20.90 -4.19
N ALA A 268 2.38 19.78 -4.88
CA ALA A 268 2.77 18.44 -4.47
C ALA A 268 3.18 17.59 -5.69
N THR A 269 3.86 16.48 -5.44
CA THR A 269 4.22 15.50 -6.48
C THR A 269 3.43 14.21 -6.32
N THR A 270 3.17 13.52 -7.43
CA THR A 270 2.53 12.18 -7.40
C THR A 270 3.30 11.17 -6.56
N SER A 271 4.63 11.25 -6.50
CA SER A 271 5.45 10.42 -5.61
C SER A 271 5.19 10.61 -4.11
N TRP A 272 4.59 11.73 -3.71
CA TRP A 272 4.18 11.97 -2.32
C TRP A 272 2.86 11.29 -1.97
N ILE A 273 1.97 11.13 -2.95
CA ILE A 273 0.53 10.89 -2.71
C ILE A 273 -0.02 9.65 -3.42
N ARG A 274 0.68 9.09 -4.41
CA ARG A 274 0.26 7.90 -5.18
C ARG A 274 1.15 6.70 -4.86
N VAL A 275 0.54 5.55 -4.56
CA VAL A 275 1.24 4.33 -4.12
C VAL A 275 2.39 3.90 -5.04
N SER A 276 2.15 3.84 -6.35
CA SER A 276 3.14 3.40 -7.34
C SER A 276 4.30 4.39 -7.49
N HIS A 277 4.02 5.69 -7.48
CA HIS A 277 5.03 6.72 -7.67
C HIS A 277 5.88 6.90 -6.39
N PHE A 278 5.30 6.64 -5.22
CA PHE A 278 6.04 6.54 -3.96
C PHE A 278 7.04 5.39 -4.00
N TYR A 279 6.60 4.21 -4.47
CA TYR A 279 7.50 3.07 -4.66
C TYR A 279 8.63 3.40 -5.61
N GLU A 280 8.34 3.92 -6.81
CA GLU A 280 9.34 4.29 -7.80
C GLU A 280 10.38 5.27 -7.25
N TYR A 281 9.95 6.25 -6.45
CA TYR A 281 10.86 7.22 -5.82
C TYR A 281 11.70 6.58 -4.71
N TRP A 282 11.09 5.90 -3.75
CA TRP A 282 11.78 5.44 -2.54
C TRP A 282 12.55 4.15 -2.73
N SER A 283 12.12 3.25 -3.61
CA SER A 283 12.83 1.99 -3.89
C SER A 283 14.25 2.19 -4.42
N GLN A 284 14.55 3.36 -4.99
CA GLN A 284 15.90 3.73 -5.43
C GLN A 284 16.78 4.30 -4.31
N ARG A 285 16.21 4.50 -3.11
CA ARG A 285 16.81 5.24 -1.98
C ARG A 285 16.86 4.42 -0.70
N VAL A 286 15.95 3.47 -0.54
CA VAL A 286 15.95 2.55 0.60
C VAL A 286 16.06 1.13 0.10
N ARG A 287 16.60 0.25 0.95
CA ARG A 287 16.58 -1.17 0.63
C ARG A 287 15.13 -1.64 0.55
N THR A 288 14.81 -2.39 -0.49
CA THR A 288 13.48 -2.95 -0.70
C THR A 288 13.54 -4.41 -1.06
N PHE A 289 12.55 -5.18 -0.65
CA PHE A 289 12.34 -6.53 -1.18
C PHE A 289 10.85 -6.86 -1.27
N GLU A 290 10.53 -7.73 -2.22
CA GLU A 290 9.19 -8.29 -2.39
C GLU A 290 9.04 -9.57 -1.58
N THR A 291 7.86 -9.80 -1.02
CA THR A 291 7.49 -11.09 -0.46
C THR A 291 6.02 -11.42 -0.68
N TYR A 292 5.74 -12.72 -0.72
CA TYR A 292 4.39 -13.28 -0.70
C TYR A 292 4.04 -13.86 0.69
N SER A 293 5.03 -14.01 1.57
CA SER A 293 4.90 -14.71 2.85
C SER A 293 4.54 -13.73 3.99
N PRO A 294 3.43 -13.99 4.71
CA PRO A 294 3.11 -13.27 5.95
C PRO A 294 4.20 -13.36 7.02
N MET A 295 4.87 -14.51 7.17
CA MET A 295 5.96 -14.65 8.12
C MET A 295 7.16 -13.78 7.73
N THR A 296 7.44 -13.62 6.44
CA THR A 296 8.49 -12.72 5.95
C THR A 296 8.12 -11.27 6.24
N ILE A 297 6.84 -10.89 6.24
CA ILE A 297 6.41 -9.59 6.76
C ILE A 297 6.72 -9.50 8.26
N GLY A 298 6.31 -10.49 9.05
CA GLY A 298 6.53 -10.52 10.50
C GLY A 298 8.00 -10.46 10.92
N ARG A 299 8.87 -11.24 10.26
CA ARG A 299 10.31 -11.31 10.55
C ARG A 299 11.14 -10.26 9.82
N GLY A 300 10.69 -9.87 8.63
CA GLY A 300 11.43 -9.04 7.70
C GLY A 300 11.11 -7.56 7.82
N SER A 301 10.00 -7.15 8.45
CA SER A 301 9.71 -5.75 8.77
C SER A 301 10.14 -5.36 10.18
N LYS A 302 10.45 -4.08 10.38
CA LYS A 302 10.72 -3.47 11.68
C LYS A 302 9.84 -2.23 11.87
N THR A 303 9.63 -1.83 13.12
CA THR A 303 9.07 -0.51 13.43
C THR A 303 9.84 0.58 12.67
N GLY A 304 9.12 1.44 11.96
CA GLY A 304 9.71 2.45 11.07
C GLY A 304 9.74 2.07 9.59
N ASP A 305 9.51 0.80 9.23
CA ASP A 305 9.41 0.38 7.82
C ASP A 305 8.05 0.74 7.21
N VAL A 306 8.01 0.79 5.88
CA VAL A 306 6.78 0.94 5.10
C VAL A 306 6.45 -0.38 4.42
N ILE A 307 5.17 -0.76 4.41
CA ILE A 307 4.66 -1.94 3.70
C ILE A 307 3.66 -1.49 2.63
N GLN A 308 3.91 -1.88 1.39
CA GLN A 308 3.02 -1.61 0.25
C GLN A 308 2.39 -2.89 -0.26
N TYR A 309 1.10 -2.82 -0.54
CA TYR A 309 0.28 -3.93 -1.01
C TYR A 309 0.25 -3.95 -2.53
N LYS A 310 0.42 -5.13 -3.09
CA LYS A 310 0.41 -5.40 -4.52
C LYS A 310 -0.53 -6.56 -4.81
N ARG A 311 -1.36 -6.44 -5.83
CA ARG A 311 -2.18 -7.54 -6.31
C ARG A 311 -1.25 -8.61 -6.91
N SER A 312 -1.21 -9.82 -6.35
CA SER A 312 -0.22 -10.83 -6.76
C SER A 312 -0.28 -11.18 -8.24
N ARG A 313 -1.49 -11.26 -8.84
CA ARG A 313 -1.65 -11.63 -10.25
C ARG A 313 -1.15 -10.56 -11.22
N THR A 314 -1.52 -9.30 -10.98
CA THR A 314 -1.27 -8.19 -11.90
C THR A 314 -0.03 -7.38 -11.56
N GLY A 315 0.53 -7.52 -10.36
CA GLY A 315 1.55 -6.61 -9.87
C GLY A 315 1.03 -5.20 -9.59
N GLN A 316 -0.28 -4.97 -9.59
CA GLN A 316 -0.84 -3.64 -9.38
C GLN A 316 -0.75 -3.25 -7.90
N MET A 317 0.00 -2.19 -7.59
CA MET A 317 0.02 -1.62 -6.25
C MET A 317 -1.29 -0.90 -5.94
N TRP A 318 -1.77 -1.00 -4.70
CA TRP A 318 -3.07 -0.46 -4.32
C TRP A 318 -3.17 0.10 -2.89
N HIS A 319 -2.16 -0.09 -2.02
CA HIS A 319 -2.17 0.46 -0.67
C HIS A 319 -0.78 0.63 -0.05
N THR A 320 -0.63 1.58 0.87
CA THR A 320 0.62 1.88 1.61
C THR A 320 0.33 2.00 3.11
N THR A 321 1.18 1.40 3.94
CA THR A 321 1.04 1.43 5.42
C THR A 321 2.39 1.66 6.09
N PHE A 322 2.36 2.19 7.32
CA PHE A 322 3.56 2.41 8.13
C PHE A 322 3.58 1.49 9.36
N VAL A 323 4.70 0.82 9.60
CA VAL A 323 4.88 -0.09 10.74
C VAL A 323 5.16 0.70 12.02
N THR A 324 4.20 0.72 12.94
CA THR A 324 4.30 1.44 14.22
C THR A 324 4.66 0.57 15.41
N GLY A 325 4.71 -0.75 15.24
CA GLY A 325 5.08 -1.66 16.31
C GLY A 325 5.34 -3.09 15.87
N LYS A 326 5.97 -3.85 16.76
CA LYS A 326 6.21 -5.29 16.66
C LYS A 326 5.89 -5.92 18.01
N ALA A 327 5.08 -6.97 18.02
CA ALA A 327 4.93 -7.78 19.21
C ALA A 327 6.08 -8.79 19.33
N SER A 328 6.23 -9.38 20.52
CA SER A 328 7.30 -10.34 20.84
C SER A 328 7.24 -11.63 20.04
N ASP A 329 6.06 -12.02 19.56
CA ASP A 329 5.81 -13.19 18.71
C ASP A 329 6.08 -12.93 17.22
N GLY A 330 6.42 -11.70 16.85
CA GLY A 330 6.67 -11.31 15.47
C GLY A 330 5.44 -10.77 14.74
N GLU A 331 4.31 -10.54 15.41
CA GLU A 331 3.18 -9.82 14.82
C GLU A 331 3.58 -8.37 14.46
N THR A 332 3.10 -7.87 13.33
CA THR A 332 3.39 -6.51 12.83
C THR A 332 2.20 -5.61 13.06
N TYR A 333 2.44 -4.46 13.68
CA TYR A 333 1.42 -3.44 13.95
C TYR A 333 1.63 -2.25 13.04
N ILE A 334 0.55 -1.79 12.42
CA ILE A 334 0.57 -0.67 11.47
C ILE A 334 -0.35 0.46 11.90
N THR A 335 -0.07 1.63 11.33
CA THR A 335 -0.97 2.78 11.33
C THR A 335 -1.19 3.22 9.89
N GLN A 336 -2.43 3.56 9.54
CA GLN A 336 -2.85 3.93 8.18
C GLN A 336 -4.08 4.84 8.18
N HIS A 337 -4.36 5.52 7.08
CA HIS A 337 -5.54 6.38 6.89
C HIS A 337 -6.68 5.74 6.07
N SER A 338 -6.37 4.89 5.08
CA SER A 338 -7.40 4.14 4.35
C SER A 338 -7.89 3.02 5.24
N ASP A 339 -9.17 3.05 5.63
CA ASP A 339 -9.66 2.34 6.84
C ASP A 339 -8.78 2.68 8.06
N PRO A 340 -9.02 3.81 8.76
CA PRO A 340 -8.12 4.32 9.80
C PRO A 340 -7.79 3.31 10.90
N LYS A 341 -6.50 2.96 11.02
CA LYS A 341 -5.99 2.08 12.07
C LYS A 341 -4.91 2.80 12.87
N LEU A 342 -5.01 2.73 14.19
CA LEU A 342 -3.99 3.20 15.11
C LEU A 342 -3.32 2.01 15.78
N ASN A 343 -2.09 1.70 15.37
CA ASN A 343 -1.26 0.66 15.97
C ASN A 343 -2.05 -0.65 16.18
N GLN A 344 -2.59 -1.18 15.09
CA GLN A 344 -3.34 -2.44 15.06
C GLN A 344 -2.58 -3.49 14.23
N PRO A 345 -2.86 -4.80 14.44
CA PRO A 345 -2.30 -5.86 13.62
C PRO A 345 -2.50 -5.63 12.12
N ILE A 346 -1.46 -5.92 11.34
CA ILE A 346 -1.52 -5.86 9.89
C ILE A 346 -2.44 -6.95 9.35
N VAL A 347 -3.27 -6.60 8.38
CA VAL A 347 -4.09 -7.55 7.64
C VAL A 347 -3.40 -7.86 6.32
N LEU A 348 -3.25 -9.15 6.01
CA LEU A 348 -2.47 -9.63 4.87
C LEU A 348 -3.35 -10.50 3.97
N PRO A 349 -4.07 -9.92 2.99
CA PRO A 349 -4.88 -10.68 2.05
C PRO A 349 -4.10 -11.79 1.34
N ASN A 350 -4.77 -12.93 1.13
CA ASN A 350 -4.18 -14.14 0.53
C ASN A 350 -3.87 -14.00 -0.96
N ASP A 351 -4.33 -12.94 -1.60
CA ASP A 351 -4.21 -12.63 -3.02
C ASP A 351 -3.33 -11.39 -3.27
N SER A 352 -2.67 -10.92 -2.21
CA SER A 352 -1.71 -9.82 -2.26
C SER A 352 -0.28 -10.30 -1.98
N SER A 353 0.67 -9.67 -2.68
CA SER A 353 2.08 -9.65 -2.35
C SER A 353 2.47 -8.27 -1.82
N TYR A 354 3.68 -8.16 -1.28
CA TYR A 354 4.06 -7.02 -0.47
C TYR A 354 5.48 -6.56 -0.79
N TYR A 355 5.67 -5.25 -0.83
CA TYR A 355 7.00 -4.65 -0.70
C TYR A 355 7.23 -4.18 0.73
N ILE A 356 8.43 -4.44 1.23
CA ILE A 356 8.93 -3.85 2.47
C ILE A 356 10.00 -2.83 2.11
N LEU A 357 9.78 -1.57 2.47
CA LEU A 357 10.72 -0.47 2.27
C LEU A 357 11.41 -0.13 3.59
N LYS A 358 12.74 -0.25 3.61
CA LYS A 358 13.58 -0.25 4.82
C LYS A 358 13.99 1.14 5.30
N PHE A 359 13.00 1.94 5.69
CA PHE A 359 13.26 3.25 6.30
C PHE A 359 13.91 3.16 7.68
N SER A 360 13.66 2.08 8.44
CA SER A 360 14.28 1.87 9.76
C SER A 360 15.79 1.63 9.71
N GLU A 361 16.38 1.51 8.52
CA GLU A 361 17.81 1.26 8.28
C GLU A 361 18.57 2.53 7.83
N LEU A 362 17.90 3.69 7.80
CA LEU A 362 18.40 4.97 7.30
C LEU A 362 18.96 5.94 8.36
#